data_AF-A0A831XQM8-F1
#
_entry.id   AF-A0A831XQM8-F1
#
_cell.length_a   1.000
_cell.length_b   1.000
_cell.length_c   1.000
_cell.angle_alpha   90.00
_cell.angle_beta   90.00
_cell.angle_gamma   90.00
#
_symmetry.space_group_name_H-M   'P 1'
#
loop_
_entity.id
_entity.type
_entity.pdbx_description
1 polymer ?
#
loop_
_entity_poly.entity_id
_entity_poly.type
_entity_poly.pdbx_seq_one_letter_code
_entity_poly.pdbx_strand_id
1 'polypeptide(L)' 'MHSKRIAVVLSGCGNRDGAEIHESTLTLLAIHKQGAEFQCFAPDIPQYHVLNHL' A
#
# COMPACT_ATOMS: atom_id res chain seq x y z
N MET A 1 12.95 -1.07 -23.50
CA MET A 1 11.64 -0.51 -23.07
C MET A 1 11.78 -0.02 -21.65
N HIS A 2 11.31 1.18 -21.33
CA HIS A 2 11.38 1.70 -19.95
C HIS A 2 10.22 1.10 -19.14
N SER A 3 10.53 0.44 -18.02
CA SER A 3 9.51 -0.05 -17.09
C SER A 3 8.74 1.13 -16.50
N LYS A 4 7.41 1.03 -16.40
CA LYS A 4 6.61 2.06 -15.72
C LYS A 4 6.91 1.96 -14.22
N ARG A 5 7.09 3.10 -13.56
CA ARG A 5 7.28 3.20 -12.10
C ARG A 5 6.05 3.83 -11.47
N ILE A 6 5.43 3.13 -10.54
CA ILE A 6 4.15 3.52 -9.91
C ILE A 6 4.37 3.82 -8.43
N ALA A 7 4.02 5.03 -8.00
CA ALA A 7 3.99 5.39 -6.59
C ALA A 7 2.72 4.82 -5.95
N VAL A 8 2.87 4.10 -4.84
CA VAL A 8 1.76 3.55 -4.05
C VAL A 8 1.78 4.22 -2.69
N VAL A 9 0.73 4.99 -2.38
CA VAL A 9 0.61 5.70 -1.10
C VAL A 9 -0.21 4.83 -0.15
N LEU A 10 0.38 4.49 1.00
CA LEU A 10 -0.24 3.69 2.06
C LEU A 10 -0.49 4.56 3.28
N SER A 11 -1.48 4.16 4.08
CA SER A 11 -1.88 4.83 5.31
C SER A 11 -1.67 3.99 6.57
N GLY A 12 -0.96 2.85 6.51
CA GLY A 12 -0.78 1.92 7.64
C GLY A 12 -0.97 0.46 7.22
N CYS A 13 -1.31 -0.43 8.16
CA CYS A 13 -1.46 -1.88 7.91
C CYS A 13 -2.67 -2.47 8.67
N GLY A 14 -3.87 -2.26 8.14
CA GLY A 14 -5.14 -2.63 8.78
C GLY A 14 -6.26 -1.74 8.28
N ASN A 15 -7.43 -2.29 7.93
CA ASN A 15 -8.49 -1.50 7.29
C ASN A 15 -9.18 -0.48 8.21
N ARG A 16 -9.05 -0.63 9.54
CA ARG A 16 -9.67 0.27 10.52
C ARG A 16 -8.71 1.36 11.03
N ASP A 17 -7.41 1.17 10.88
CA ASP A 17 -6.37 2.09 11.37
C ASP A 17 -5.19 2.26 10.38
N GLY A 18 -5.42 1.97 9.10
CA GLY A 18 -4.42 2.06 8.05
C GLY A 18 -4.95 1.69 6.66
N ALA A 19 -4.10 1.14 5.80
CA ALA A 19 -4.49 0.64 4.49
C ALA A 19 -5.10 -0.76 4.59
N GLU A 20 -6.15 -1.03 3.81
CA GLU A 20 -6.74 -2.36 3.65
C GLU A 20 -5.69 -3.31 3.02
N ILE A 21 -5.43 -4.44 3.66
CA ILE A 21 -4.27 -5.29 3.36
C ILE A 21 -4.48 -6.06 2.04
N HIS A 22 -5.70 -6.51 1.75
CA HIS A 22 -6.02 -7.21 0.51
C HIS A 22 -5.96 -6.27 -0.70
N GLU A 23 -6.52 -5.07 -0.62
CA GLU A 23 -6.46 -4.04 -1.66
C GLU A 23 -5.02 -3.64 -1.95
N SER A 24 -4.23 -3.42 -0.89
CA SER A 24 -2.81 -3.09 -1.01
C SER A 24 -2.05 -4.21 -1.71
N THR A 25 -2.17 -5.45 -1.24
CA THR A 25 -1.44 -6.59 -1.81
C THR A 25 -1.87 -6.94 -3.23
N LEU A 26 -3.17 -6.90 -3.54
CA LEU A 26 -3.69 -7.11 -4.89
C LEU A 26 -3.27 -5.99 -5.86
N THR A 27 -3.18 -4.75 -5.38
CA THR A 27 -2.64 -3.62 -6.16
C THR A 27 -1.17 -3.86 -6.52
N LEU A 28 -0.32 -4.20 -5.54
CA LEU A 28 1.09 -4.49 -5.78
C LEU A 28 1.28 -5.69 -6.72
N LEU A 29 0.47 -6.74 -6.54
CA LEU A 29 0.46 -7.92 -7.42
C LEU A 29 0.09 -7.55 -8.87
N ALA A 30 -0.94 -6.72 -9.06
CA ALA A 30 -1.35 -6.27 -10.39
C ALA A 30 -0.25 -5.47 -11.08
N ILE A 31 0.40 -4.54 -10.36
CA ILE A 31 1.53 -3.75 -10.89
C ILE A 31 2.66 -4.69 -11.34
N HIS A 32 3.04 -5.64 -10.47
CA HIS A 32 4.10 -6.61 -10.76
C HIS A 32 3.77 -7.49 -11.97
N LYS A 33 2.53 -8.00 -12.06
CA LYS A 33 2.06 -8.84 -13.18
C LYS A 33 2.11 -8.12 -14.54
N GLN A 34 2.01 -6.78 -14.55
CA GLN A 34 2.10 -5.99 -15.78
C GLN A 34 3.53 -5.55 -16.12
N GLY A 35 4.54 -6.11 -15.44
CA GLY A 35 5.95 -5.82 -15.69
C GLY A 35 6.35 -4.39 -15.31
N ALA A 36 5.60 -3.76 -14.42
CA ALA A 36 5.90 -2.45 -13.87
C ALA A 36 6.54 -2.56 -12.48
N GLU A 37 7.29 -1.54 -12.10
CA GLU A 37 7.88 -1.40 -10.77
C GLU A 37 6.98 -0.51 -9.90
N PHE A 38 6.99 -0.74 -8.59
CA PHE A 38 6.33 0.12 -7.63
C PHE A 38 7.28 0.57 -6.52
N GLN A 39 6.97 1.71 -5.93
CA GLN A 39 7.58 2.17 -4.69
C GLN A 39 6.48 2.61 -3.73
N CYS A 40 6.52 2.08 -2.51
CA CYS A 40 5.57 2.44 -1.46
C CYS A 40 6.03 3.70 -0.72
N PHE A 41 5.06 4.54 -0.38
CA PHE A 41 5.23 5.76 0.41
C PHE A 41 4.14 5.81 1.48
N ALA A 42 4.44 6.45 2.61
CA ALA A 42 3.48 6.72 3.67
C ALA A 42 3.90 8.01 4.39
N PRO A 43 2.96 8.75 5.00
CA PRO A 43 3.31 9.89 5.83
C PRO A 43 4.03 9.41 7.10
N ASP A 44 5.08 10.13 7.49
CA ASP A 44 5.81 9.89 8.75
C ASP A 44 5.14 10.62 9.91
N ILE A 45 3.98 10.11 10.33
CA ILE A 45 3.16 10.64 11.41
C ILE A 45 2.49 9.51 12.20
N PRO A 46 2.10 9.73 13.45
CA PRO A 46 1.28 8.78 14.20
C PRO A 46 -0.08 8.53 13.53
N GLN A 47 -0.60 7.31 13.68
CA GLN A 47 -2.01 7.02 13.35
C GLN A 47 -2.95 7.79 14.26
N TYR A 48 -4.13 8.15 13.74
CA TYR A 48 -5.17 8.80 14.56
C TYR A 48 -5.71 7.87 15.65
N HIS A 49 -5.90 6.59 15.33
CA HIS A 49 -6.26 5.54 16.28
C HIS A 49 -5.43 4.29 16.01
N VAL A 50 -5.29 3.43 17.02
CA VAL A 50 -4.76 2.07 16.88
C VAL A 50 -5.81 1.12 17.43
N LEU A 51 -6.25 0.15 16.62
CA LEU A 51 -7.42 -0.66 16.93
C LEU A 51 -7.04 -2.14 17.06
N ASN A 52 -7.69 -2.83 18.00
CA ASN A 52 -7.63 -4.28 18.06
C ASN A 52 -8.54 -4.87 16.97
N HIS A 53 -7.99 -5.79 16.18
CA HIS A 53 -8.65 -6.44 15.05
C HIS A 53 -9.14 -7.87 15.36
N LEU A 54 -8.97 -8.34 16.62
CA LEU A 54 -9.49 -9.62 17.12
C LEU A 54 -10.98 -9.56 17.50
#